data_AF-G0QEQ9-F1
#
_entry.id   AF-G0QEQ9-F1
#
_cell.length_a   1.000
_cell.length_b   1.000
_cell.length_c   1.000
_cell.angle_alpha   90.00
_cell.angle_beta   90.00
_cell.angle_gamma   90.00
#
_symmetry.space_group_name_H-M   'P 1'
#
loop_
_entity.id
_entity.type
_entity.pdbx_description
1 polymer ?
#
loop_
_entity_poly.entity_id
_entity_poly.type
_entity_poly.pdbx_seq_one_letter_code
_entity_poly.pdbx_strand_id
1 'polypeptide(L)'
;MLRDFIMPEAPVTREEIENAPIKAKIRAGEEVVKRALEEYDPSKTVIGFTGGKDSTLTAWLVKRVCEEHDLEKPSLCLWTMDSTSTSWKTT
;
A
#
# COMPACT_ATOMS: atom_id res chain seq x y z
N MET A 1 20.56 -11.56 -9.67
CA MET A 1 19.40 -12.44 -9.90
C MET A 1 18.16 -11.68 -9.45
N LEU A 2 17.62 -10.84 -10.35
CA LEU A 2 16.32 -10.19 -10.13
C LEU A 2 15.28 -11.30 -10.35
N ARG A 3 14.51 -11.65 -9.33
CA ARG A 3 13.36 -12.55 -9.52
C ARG A 3 12.41 -11.81 -10.46
N ASP A 4 11.98 -12.45 -11.54
CA ASP A 4 10.92 -11.95 -12.38
C ASP A 4 9.67 -11.79 -11.49
N PHE A 5 9.41 -10.56 -11.06
CA PHE A 5 8.22 -10.22 -10.29
C PHE A 5 7.04 -10.22 -11.27
N ILE A 6 6.50 -11.40 -11.50
CA ILE A 6 5.22 -11.56 -12.20
C ILE A 6 4.17 -10.97 -11.28
N MET A 7 3.56 -9.85 -11.70
CA MET A 7 2.38 -9.33 -11.03
C MET A 7 1.34 -10.45 -11.04
N PRO A 8 0.93 -10.98 -9.88
CA PRO A 8 -0.13 -11.98 -9.87
C PRO A 8 -1.35 -11.37 -10.56
N GLU A 9 -2.04 -12.19 -11.36
CA GLU A 9 -3.30 -11.80 -11.96
C GLU A 9 -4.20 -11.19 -10.88
N ALA A 10 -4.73 -9.99 -11.17
CA ALA A 10 -5.54 -9.28 -10.20
C ALA A 10 -6.71 -10.18 -9.81
N PRO A 11 -6.98 -10.37 -8.51
CA PRO A 11 -8.01 -11.32 -8.05
C PRO A 11 -9.43 -10.89 -8.45
N VAL A 12 -9.59 -9.68 -8.99
CA VAL A 12 -10.85 -9.06 -9.41
C VAL A 12 -10.63 -8.17 -10.63
N THR A 13 -11.58 -8.17 -11.55
CA THR A 13 -11.59 -7.28 -12.72
C THR A 13 -11.95 -5.84 -12.34
N ARG A 14 -11.61 -4.89 -13.21
CA ARG A 14 -11.95 -3.47 -13.02
C ARG A 14 -13.46 -3.24 -12.90
N GLU A 15 -14.25 -3.94 -13.71
CA GLU A 15 -15.71 -3.82 -13.73
C GLU A 15 -16.34 -4.34 -12.43
N GLU A 16 -15.83 -5.46 -11.90
CA GLU A 16 -16.25 -5.99 -10.60
C GLU A 16 -15.91 -5.01 -9.48
N ILE A 17 -14.71 -4.41 -9.49
CA ILE A 17 -14.33 -3.38 -8.52
C ILE A 17 -15.25 -2.17 -8.65
N GLU A 18 -15.56 -1.68 -9.84
CA GLU A 18 -16.38 -0.48 -10.04
C GLU A 18 -17.79 -0.65 -9.48
N ASN A 19 -18.41 -1.80 -9.73
CA ASN A 19 -19.78 -2.12 -9.29
C ASN A 19 -19.87 -2.65 -7.86
N ALA A 20 -18.75 -3.02 -7.22
CA ALA A 20 -18.75 -3.51 -5.87
C ALA A 20 -19.19 -2.43 -4.84
N PRO A 21 -19.88 -2.82 -3.75
CA PRO A 21 -20.11 -1.93 -2.62
C PRO A 21 -18.79 -1.40 -2.07
N ILE A 22 -18.75 -0.13 -1.62
CA ILE A 22 -17.52 0.50 -1.10
C ILE A 22 -16.83 -0.33 -0.01
N LYS A 23 -17.60 -0.96 0.88
CA LYS A 23 -17.09 -1.83 1.94
C LYS A 23 -16.36 -3.06 1.39
N ALA A 24 -16.81 -3.61 0.26
CA ALA A 24 -16.16 -4.74 -0.39
C ALA A 24 -14.82 -4.30 -1.01
N LYS A 25 -14.74 -3.11 -1.61
CA LYS A 25 -13.49 -2.54 -2.14
C LYS A 25 -12.45 -2.32 -1.05
N ILE A 26 -12.88 -1.81 0.11
CA ILE A 26 -12.00 -1.61 1.27
C ILE A 26 -11.46 -2.96 1.76
N ARG A 27 -12.31 -3.97 1.95
CA ARG A 27 -11.88 -5.31 2.36
C ARG A 27 -10.89 -5.96 1.38
N ALA A 28 -11.14 -5.80 0.07
CA ALA A 28 -10.20 -6.28 -0.94
C ALA A 28 -8.83 -5.58 -0.84
N GLY A 29 -8.82 -4.27 -0.59
CA GLY A 29 -7.59 -3.51 -0.35
C GLY A 29 -6.87 -3.94 0.92
N GLU A 30 -7.60 -4.14 2.02
CA GLU A 30 -7.07 -4.63 3.30
C GLU A 30 -6.42 -6.02 3.12
N GLU A 31 -7.03 -6.93 2.36
CA GLU A 31 -6.48 -8.27 2.10
C GLU A 31 -5.17 -8.23 1.29
N VAL A 32 -5.10 -7.37 0.27
CA VAL A 32 -3.86 -7.19 -0.52
C VAL A 32 -2.73 -6.67 0.38
N VAL A 33 -3.02 -5.69 1.24
CA VAL A 33 -2.05 -5.12 2.17
C VAL A 33 -1.62 -6.13 3.21
N LYS A 34 -2.56 -6.88 3.80
CA LYS A 34 -2.27 -7.94 4.77
C LYS A 34 -1.32 -8.96 4.20
N ARG A 35 -1.62 -9.48 3.00
CA ARG A 35 -0.76 -10.43 2.30
C ARG A 35 0.64 -9.87 2.06
N ALA A 36 0.76 -8.61 1.68
CA ALA A 36 2.06 -7.97 1.49
C ALA A 36 2.86 -7.87 2.80
N LEU A 37 2.23 -7.49 3.91
CA LEU A 37 2.90 -7.40 5.22
C LEU A 37 3.23 -8.77 5.82
N GLU A 38 2.52 -9.82 5.44
CA GLU A 38 2.83 -11.20 5.82
C GLU A 38 3.96 -11.81 4.96
N GLU A 39 4.02 -11.45 3.67
CA GLU A 39 5.03 -11.95 2.73
C GLU A 39 6.37 -11.22 2.88
N TYR A 40 6.34 -9.92 3.19
CA TYR A 40 7.52 -9.07 3.30
C TYR A 40 7.70 -8.59 4.74
N ASP A 41 8.96 -8.63 5.22
CA ASP A 41 9.34 -8.13 6.54
C ASP A 41 8.90 -6.67 6.72
N PRO A 42 7.98 -6.37 7.66
CA PRO A 42 7.48 -5.01 7.88
C PRO A 42 8.60 -4.01 8.23
N SER A 43 9.65 -4.46 8.91
CA SER A 43 10.80 -3.62 9.29
C SER A 43 11.66 -3.19 8.08
N LYS A 44 11.53 -3.90 6.95
CA LYS A 44 12.18 -3.56 5.68
C LYS A 44 11.20 -2.99 4.65
N THR A 45 9.94 -2.82 5.04
CA THR A 45 8.88 -2.28 4.20
C THR A 45 8.74 -0.78 4.45
N VAL A 46 8.53 -0.02 3.36
CA VAL A 46 8.37 1.43 3.43
C VAL A 46 7.19 1.83 2.57
N ILE A 47 6.33 2.70 3.10
CA ILE A 47 5.23 3.29 2.33
C ILE A 47 5.75 4.59 1.70
N GLY A 48 5.84 4.61 0.37
CA GLY A 48 6.10 5.83 -0.38
C GLY A 48 4.88 6.76 -0.35
N PHE A 49 5.04 7.97 0.16
CA PHE A 49 3.96 8.92 0.34
C PHE A 49 4.28 10.26 -0.33
N THR A 50 3.35 10.77 -1.14
CA THR A 50 3.54 12.02 -1.90
C THR A 50 2.59 13.14 -1.48
N GLY A 51 1.70 12.88 -0.51
CA GLY A 51 0.61 13.80 -0.16
C GLY A 51 -0.59 13.78 -1.11
N GLY A 52 -0.56 12.91 -2.13
CA GLY A 52 -1.68 12.72 -3.05
C GLY A 52 -2.82 11.86 -2.49
N LYS A 53 -3.95 11.84 -3.19
CA LYS A 53 -5.14 11.04 -2.80
C LYS A 53 -4.81 9.54 -2.70
N ASP A 54 -4.08 9.01 -3.68
CA ASP A 54 -3.81 7.57 -3.78
C ASP A 54 -2.83 7.12 -2.70
N SER A 55 -1.77 7.89 -2.46
CA SER A 55 -0.80 7.59 -1.39
C SER A 55 -1.39 7.78 0.02
N THR A 56 -2.35 8.70 0.19
CA THR A 56 -3.12 8.84 1.44
C THR A 56 -4.02 7.63 1.69
N LEU A 57 -4.72 7.16 0.66
CA LEU A 57 -5.58 5.98 0.78
C LEU A 57 -4.75 4.73 1.10
N THR A 58 -3.60 4.54 0.44
CA THR A 58 -2.70 3.42 0.72
C THR A 58 -2.18 3.46 2.15
N ALA A 59 -1.68 4.61 2.62
CA ALA A 59 -1.22 4.76 4.00
C ALA A 59 -2.33 4.48 5.03
N TRP A 60 -3.56 4.91 4.73
CA TRP A 60 -4.73 4.64 5.56
C TRP A 60 -5.07 3.14 5.62
N LEU A 61 -5.05 2.43 4.48
CA LEU A 61 -5.27 0.98 4.44
C LEU A 61 -4.21 0.22 5.25
N VAL A 62 -2.93 0.57 5.08
CA VAL A 62 -1.83 -0.06 5.82
C VAL A 62 -1.99 0.16 7.32
N LYS A 63 -2.29 1.39 7.74
CA LYS A 63 -2.53 1.68 9.15
C LYS A 63 -3.67 0.82 9.72
N ARG A 64 -4.79 0.70 9.01
CA ARG A 64 -5.95 -0.09 9.45
C ARG A 64 -5.61 -1.57 9.60
N VAL A 65 -4.96 -2.17 8.60
CA VAL A 65 -4.57 -3.58 8.64
C VAL A 65 -3.61 -3.85 9.81
N CYS A 66 -2.63 -2.97 10.01
CA CYS A 66 -1.70 -3.12 11.13
C CYS A 66 -2.42 -3.06 12.49
N GLU A 67 -3.41 -2.18 12.64
CA GLU A 67 -4.19 -2.04 13.87
C GLU A 67 -5.16 -3.21 14.09
N GLU A 68 -5.76 -3.76 13.03
CA GLU A 68 -6.71 -4.88 13.12
C GLU A 68 -6.03 -6.22 13.37
N HIS A 69 -4.80 -6.40 12.86
CA HIS A 69 -4.07 -7.67 12.92
C HIS A 69 -2.86 -7.66 13.87
N ASP A 70 -2.69 -6.58 14.65
CA ASP A 70 -1.56 -6.40 15.58
C ASP A 70 -0.18 -6.56 14.90
N LEU A 71 -0.06 -6.02 13.68
CA LEU A 71 1.18 -6.06 12.89
C LEU A 71 2.02 -4.79 13.14
N GLU A 72 3.34 -4.94 13.04
CA GLU A 72 4.27 -3.82 13.08
C GLU A 72 4.02 -2.85 11.92
N LYS A 73 3.99 -1.55 12.20
CA LYS A 73 3.72 -0.50 11.22
C LYS A 73 4.98 -0.20 10.40
N PRO A 74 4.93 -0.29 9.06
CA PRO A 74 6.04 0.14 8.20
C PRO A 74 6.32 1.65 8.33
N SER A 75 7.56 2.06 8.06
CA SER A 75 7.93 3.48 8.05
C SER A 75 7.30 4.22 6.85
N LEU A 76 7.00 5.51 7.03
CA LEU A 76 6.46 6.36 5.97
C LEU A 76 7.59 7.20 5.38
N CYS A 77 7.84 7.06 4.09
CA CYS A 77 8.79 7.91 3.38
C CYS A 77 8.04 8.95 2.55
N LEU A 78 8.05 10.19 3.03
CA LEU A 78 7.52 11.33 2.29
C LEU A 78 8.48 11.69 1.16
N TRP A 79 8.03 11.48 -0.07
CA TRP A 79 8.69 11.89 -1.30
C TRP A 79 8.05 13.17 -1.83
N THR A 80 8.84 14.23 -1.87
CA THR A 80 8.46 15.47 -2.55
C THR A 80 9.29 15.57 -3.82
N MET A 81 8.63 15.48 -4.97
CA MET A 81 9.21 15.85 -6.25
C MET A 81 8.92 17.33 -6.49
N ASP A 82 9.95 18.15 -6.34
CA ASP A 82 9.98 19.49 -6.92
C ASP A 82 10.51 19.34 -8.36
N SER A 83 10.01 20.15 -9.31
CA SER A 83 10.52 20.15 -10.69
C SER A 83 12.01 20.49 -10.79
N THR A 84 12.59 21.00 -9.70
CA THR A 84 13.98 21.41 -9.58
C THR A 84 14.84 20.52 -8.65
N SER A 85 14.23 19.67 -7.82
CA SER A 85 14.98 18.78 -6.91
C SER A 85 14.16 17.60 -6.39
N THR A 86 14.83 16.47 -6.13
CA THR A 86 14.23 15.32 -5.44
C THR A 86 14.76 15.28 -4.01
N SER A 87 13.86 15.32 -3.03
CA SER A 87 14.22 15.12 -1.62
C SER A 87 13.24 14.17 -0.95
N TRP A 88 13.73 13.40 0.03
CA TRP A 88 12.93 12.45 0.81
C TRP A 88 13.14 12.67 2.30
N LYS A 89 12.07 12.49 3.07
CA LYS A 89 12.10 12.46 4.54
C LYS A 89 11.41 11.19 5.01
N THR A 90 12.05 10.46 5.92
CA THR A 90 11.44 9.29 6.57
C THR A 90 10.88 9.71 7.92
N THR A 91 9.68 9.25 8.22
CA THR A 91 8.93 9.52 9.46
C THR A 91 8.44 8.23 10.07
#